data_AF-A0A183GFB3-F1
#
_entry.id   AF-A0A183GFB3-F1
#
_cell.length_a   1.000
_cell.length_b   1.000
_cell.length_c   1.000
_cell.angle_alpha   90.00
_cell.angle_beta   90.00
_cell.angle_gamma   90.00
#
_symmetry.space_group_name_H-M   'P 1'
#
loop_
_entity.id
_entity.type
_entity.pdbx_description
1 polymer ?
#
loop_
_entity_poly.entity_id
_entity_poly.type
_entity_poly.pdbx_seq_one_letter_code
_entity_poly.pdbx_strand_id
1 'polypeptide(L)'
;MEALSMNTVDCVLISNWHSLIALPFYVENCGFRGVVYATEPVVQFGRLMMMELIEYFERIVFDEVGSSWKDPAVYSCLFPITPNPRSFPNALIRNPLEWKPFYTKQVMEQALARITTVAFNQAVVSTSFGNNAFYPITVLFL
;
A
#
# COMPACT_ATOMS: atom_id res chain seq x y z
N MET A 1 -13.39 7.02 13.79
CA MET A 1 -12.88 7.47 12.48
C MET A 1 -13.45 6.51 11.46
N GLU A 2 -14.30 7.00 10.57
CA GLU A 2 -14.87 6.19 9.49
C GLU A 2 -13.77 5.86 8.49
N ALA A 3 -13.55 4.57 8.21
CA ALA A 3 -12.52 4.15 7.27
C ALA A 3 -12.97 4.51 5.84
N LEU A 4 -12.14 5.24 5.11
CA LEU A 4 -12.44 5.64 3.74
C LEU A 4 -12.46 4.43 2.81
N SER A 5 -13.55 4.27 2.04
CA SER A 5 -13.68 3.18 1.07
C SER A 5 -12.91 3.49 -0.21
N MET A 6 -12.11 2.55 -0.70
CA MET A 6 -11.37 2.71 -1.95
C MET A 6 -12.28 2.84 -3.19
N ASN A 7 -13.56 2.48 -3.07
CA ASN A 7 -14.55 2.66 -4.13
C ASN A 7 -14.81 4.14 -4.48
N THR A 8 -14.58 5.05 -3.53
CA THR A 8 -14.83 6.49 -3.70
C THR A 8 -13.58 7.25 -4.13
N VAL A 9 -12.46 6.56 -4.37
CA VAL A 9 -11.20 7.19 -4.74
C VAL A 9 -11.08 7.21 -6.26
N ASP A 10 -11.06 8.42 -6.83
CA ASP A 10 -10.96 8.62 -8.28
C ASP A 10 -9.54 8.55 -8.82
N CYS A 11 -8.55 8.86 -7.97
CA CYS A 11 -7.16 8.99 -8.40
C CYS A 11 -6.17 8.66 -7.28
N VAL A 12 -5.08 7.98 -7.63
CA VAL A 12 -3.91 7.79 -6.77
C VAL A 12 -2.69 8.39 -7.45
N LEU A 13 -2.02 9.31 -6.77
CA LEU A 13 -0.79 9.95 -7.22
C LEU A 13 0.39 9.32 -6.49
N ILE A 14 1.36 8.79 -7.23
CA ILE A 14 2.54 8.14 -6.66
C ILE A 14 3.72 9.09 -6.76
N SER A 15 4.18 9.57 -5.61
CA SER A 15 5.27 10.55 -5.49
C SER A 15 6.65 9.92 -5.65
N ASN A 16 6.83 8.70 -5.12
CA ASN A 16 8.13 8.04 -5.06
C ASN A 16 7.98 6.50 -5.14
N TRP A 17 9.12 5.84 -5.37
CA TRP A 17 9.16 4.37 -5.49
C TRP A 17 8.81 3.65 -4.17
N HIS A 18 9.06 4.27 -3.02
CA HIS A 18 8.76 3.66 -1.73
C HIS A 18 7.25 3.52 -1.53
N SER A 19 6.50 4.56 -1.90
CA SER A 19 5.03 4.58 -1.88
C SER A 19 4.45 3.64 -2.93
N LEU A 20 5.14 3.47 -4.06
CA LEU A 20 4.73 2.57 -5.13
C LEU A 20 4.67 1.10 -4.67
N ILE A 21 5.55 0.66 -3.75
CA ILE A 21 5.55 -0.72 -3.20
C ILE A 21 4.20 -1.08 -2.55
N ALA A 22 3.50 -0.12 -1.97
CA ALA A 22 2.20 -0.38 -1.35
C ALA A 22 1.04 -0.48 -2.37
N LEU A 23 1.26 -0.08 -3.64
CA LEU A 23 0.20 0.02 -4.64
C LEU A 23 -0.63 -1.26 -4.81
N PRO A 24 -0.04 -2.46 -4.89
CA PRO A 24 -0.83 -3.68 -5.12
C PRO A 24 -1.89 -3.91 -4.03
N PHE A 25 -1.62 -3.53 -2.78
CA PHE A 25 -2.58 -3.66 -1.69
C PHE A 25 -3.80 -2.75 -1.80
N TYR A 26 -3.72 -1.65 -2.58
CA TYR A 26 -4.81 -0.69 -2.76
C TYR A 26 -5.59 -0.91 -4.05
N VAL A 27 -4.95 -1.46 -5.07
CA VAL A 27 -5.58 -1.67 -6.39
C VAL A 27 -6.16 -3.06 -6.57
N GLU A 28 -5.69 -4.04 -5.79
CA GLU A 28 -6.15 -5.42 -5.85
C GLU A 28 -7.22 -5.68 -4.77
N ASN A 29 -8.38 -6.23 -5.18
CA ASN A 29 -9.45 -6.66 -4.28
C ASN A 29 -10.00 -5.60 -3.30
N CYS A 30 -9.76 -4.30 -3.55
CA CYS A 30 -10.27 -3.19 -2.73
C CYS A 30 -11.39 -2.38 -3.40
N GLY A 31 -11.77 -2.72 -4.64
CA GLY A 31 -12.82 -2.02 -5.38
C GLY A 31 -12.42 -0.65 -5.94
N PHE A 32 -11.13 -0.29 -5.85
CA PHE A 32 -10.58 0.90 -6.48
C PHE A 32 -10.74 0.88 -8.01
N ARG A 33 -11.49 1.84 -8.56
CA ARG A 33 -11.77 2.01 -10.00
C ARG A 33 -11.15 3.25 -10.62
N GLY A 34 -10.47 4.06 -9.81
CA GLY A 34 -9.78 5.26 -10.25
C GLY A 34 -8.54 4.99 -11.09
N VAL A 35 -7.87 6.09 -11.46
CA VAL A 35 -6.63 6.09 -12.23
C VAL A 35 -5.43 6.23 -11.30
N VAL A 36 -4.33 5.52 -11.60
CA VAL A 36 -3.07 5.65 -10.88
C VAL A 36 -2.10 6.42 -11.76
N TYR A 37 -1.49 7.48 -11.25
CA TYR A 37 -0.44 8.22 -11.97
C TYR A 37 0.89 8.13 -11.25
N ALA A 38 1.95 7.96 -12.03
CA ALA A 38 3.33 8.01 -11.56
C ALA A 38 4.24 8.48 -12.71
N THR A 39 5.45 8.94 -12.40
CA THR A 39 6.44 9.21 -13.44
C THR A 39 7.12 7.91 -13.87
N GLU A 40 7.54 7.84 -15.14
CA GLU A 40 8.24 6.65 -15.68
C GLU A 40 9.43 6.19 -14.81
N PRO A 41 10.31 7.08 -14.31
CA PRO A 41 11.43 6.66 -13.47
C PRO A 41 10.98 5.99 -12.16
N VAL A 42 9.87 6.46 -11.57
CA VAL A 42 9.31 5.87 -10.35
C VAL A 42 8.79 4.46 -10.64
N VAL A 43 8.11 4.25 -11.76
CA VAL A 43 7.60 2.92 -12.17
C VAL A 43 8.74 1.94 -12.43
N GLN A 44 9.76 2.36 -13.19
CA GLN A 44 10.90 1.50 -13.52
C GLN A 44 11.69 1.10 -12.27
N PHE A 45 12.05 2.07 -11.42
CA PHE A 45 12.80 1.78 -10.20
C PHE A 45 11.97 0.99 -9.17
N GLY A 46 10.69 1.34 -8.99
CA GLY A 46 9.79 0.61 -8.11
C GLY A 46 9.57 -0.83 -8.54
N ARG A 47 9.47 -1.11 -9.85
CA ARG A 47 9.39 -2.48 -10.38
C ARG A 47 10.60 -3.31 -9.96
N LEU A 48 11.82 -2.78 -10.10
CA LEU A 48 13.04 -3.46 -9.67
C LEU A 48 13.00 -3.78 -8.16
N MET A 49 12.64 -2.79 -7.34
CA MET A 49 12.55 -2.95 -5.89
C MET A 49 11.48 -3.95 -5.47
N MET A 50 10.31 -3.95 -6.12
CA MET A 50 9.26 -4.92 -5.83
C MET A 50 9.69 -6.34 -6.21
N MET A 51 10.33 -6.53 -7.37
CA MET A 51 10.84 -7.85 -7.78
C MET A 51 11.86 -8.38 -6.77
N GLU A 52 12.82 -7.55 -6.35
CA GLU A 52 13.82 -7.92 -5.34
C GLU A 52 13.17 -8.31 -4.01
N LEU A 53 12.18 -7.55 -3.54
CA LEU A 53 11.46 -7.87 -2.30
C LEU A 53 10.70 -9.20 -2.40
N ILE A 54 10.03 -9.46 -3.53
CA ILE A 54 9.34 -10.73 -3.76
C ILE A 54 10.34 -11.88 -3.70
N GLU A 55 11.43 -11.79 -4.45
CA GLU A 55 12.48 -12.82 -4.46
C GLU A 55 13.07 -13.03 -3.06
N TYR A 56 13.32 -11.94 -2.33
CA TYR A 56 13.81 -12.01 -0.96
C TYR A 56 12.83 -12.78 -0.05
N PHE A 57 11.53 -12.46 -0.11
CA PHE A 57 10.52 -13.16 0.68
C PHE A 57 10.34 -14.64 0.27
N GLU A 58 10.51 -14.98 -1.00
CA GLU A 58 10.45 -16.37 -1.49
C GLU A 58 11.63 -17.22 -1.00
N ARG A 59 12.78 -16.59 -0.73
CA ARG A 59 13.99 -17.27 -0.24
C ARG A 59 14.00 -17.47 1.27
N ILE A 60 13.15 -16.73 2.00
CA ILE A 60 13.04 -16.89 3.45
C ILE A 60 12.27 -18.18 3.75
N VAL A 61 12.97 -19.12 4.40
CA VAL A 61 12.32 -20.24 5.07
C VAL A 61 11.82 -19.72 6.41
N PHE A 62 10.52 -19.44 6.49
CA PHE A 62 9.89 -19.22 7.78
C PHE A 62 9.85 -20.56 8.52
N ASP A 63 10.38 -20.58 9.75
CA ASP A 63 10.00 -21.64 10.68
C ASP A 63 8.46 -21.64 10.78
N GLU A 64 7.84 -22.81 10.91
CA GLU A 64 6.40 -22.94 11.13
C GLU A 64 6.02 -22.43 12.53
N VAL A 65 6.30 -21.16 12.82
CA VAL A 65 5.75 -20.43 13.95
C VAL A 65 4.28 -20.21 13.60
N GLY A 66 3.45 -21.17 14.01
CA GLY A 66 2.03 -21.20 13.71
C GLY A 66 1.32 -19.88 14.06
N SER A 67 0.08 -19.72 13.57
CA SER A 67 -0.70 -18.49 13.77
C SER A 67 -1.19 -18.27 15.21
N SER A 68 -0.66 -18.98 16.21
CA SER A 68 -1.05 -18.89 17.62
C SER A 68 -0.80 -17.50 18.21
N TRP A 69 0.20 -16.77 17.72
CA TRP A 69 0.45 -15.39 18.13
C TRP A 69 -0.63 -14.40 17.65
N LYS A 70 -1.43 -14.80 16.65
CA LYS A 70 -2.62 -14.08 16.18
C LYS A 70 -3.89 -14.52 16.91
N ASP A 71 -3.80 -15.29 17.99
CA ASP A 71 -4.96 -15.57 18.85
C ASP A 71 -5.33 -14.28 19.59
N PRO A 72 -6.61 -13.83 19.53
CA PRO A 72 -7.10 -12.73 20.34
C PRO A 72 -6.69 -12.84 21.81
N ALA A 73 -6.63 -14.03 22.41
CA ALA A 73 -6.19 -14.18 23.81
C ALA A 73 -4.71 -13.81 24.04
N VAL A 74 -3.87 -13.92 23.00
CA VAL A 74 -2.44 -13.60 23.05
C VAL A 74 -2.21 -12.11 22.81
N TYR A 75 -2.90 -11.50 21.82
CA TYR A 75 -2.74 -10.07 21.50
C TYR A 75 -3.78 -9.14 22.15
N SER A 76 -4.84 -9.62 22.81
CA SER A 76 -5.76 -8.77 23.58
C SER A 76 -5.11 -8.22 24.83
N CYS A 77 -4.08 -8.90 25.37
CA CYS A 77 -3.15 -8.32 26.34
C CYS A 77 -2.31 -7.16 25.76
N LEU A 78 -2.37 -6.92 24.44
CA LEU A 78 -1.67 -5.85 23.71
C LEU A 78 -2.60 -4.70 23.29
N PHE A 79 -3.92 -4.80 23.49
CA PHE A 79 -4.88 -3.76 23.11
C PHE A 79 -5.34 -2.99 24.36
N PRO A 80 -5.04 -1.68 24.51
CA PRO A 80 -5.28 -0.96 25.74
C PRO A 80 -6.76 -0.58 25.87
N ILE A 81 -7.58 -1.51 26.39
CA ILE A 81 -8.93 -1.16 26.87
C ILE A 81 -8.92 -0.91 28.39
N THR A 82 -7.87 -1.34 29.11
CA THR A 82 -7.69 -1.10 30.55
C THR A 82 -6.21 -0.95 30.93
N PRO A 83 -5.85 -0.16 31.95
CA PRO A 83 -4.48 0.03 32.40
C PRO A 83 -4.01 -1.22 33.18
N ASN A 84 -3.53 -2.24 32.47
CA ASN A 84 -2.92 -3.42 33.09
C ASN A 84 -1.39 -3.30 33.01
N PRO A 85 -0.64 -3.40 34.13
CA PRO A 85 0.83 -3.26 34.18
C PRO A 85 1.62 -4.37 33.46
N ARG A 86 0.95 -5.27 32.71
CA ARG A 86 1.58 -6.32 31.86
C ARG A 86 1.43 -6.06 30.36
N SER A 87 1.05 -4.85 29.95
CA SER A 87 1.05 -4.48 28.52
C SER A 87 2.47 -4.39 28.00
N PHE A 88 2.75 -5.01 26.85
CA PHE A 88 4.03 -4.82 26.17
C PHE A 88 4.22 -3.33 25.83
N PRO A 89 5.44 -2.79 25.93
CA PRO A 89 5.72 -1.39 25.65
C PRO A 89 5.38 -0.97 24.20
N ASN A 90 5.27 -1.94 23.28
CA ASN A 90 4.89 -1.74 21.88
C ASN A 90 3.54 -2.39 21.56
N ALA A 91 2.47 -1.90 22.19
CA ALA A 91 1.09 -2.32 21.88
C ALA A 91 0.78 -2.19 20.37
N LEU A 92 0.11 -3.19 19.80
CA LEU A 92 -0.21 -3.22 18.38
C LEU A 92 -1.34 -2.23 18.08
N ILE A 93 -1.07 -1.26 17.20
CA ILE A 93 -2.02 -0.20 16.82
C ILE A 93 -3.12 -0.75 15.89
N ARG A 94 -2.87 -1.86 15.18
CA ARG A 94 -3.81 -2.51 14.25
C ARG A 94 -3.99 -3.99 14.56
N ASN A 95 -5.16 -4.50 14.18
CA ASN A 95 -5.51 -5.91 14.33
C ASN A 95 -4.56 -6.81 13.50
N PRO A 96 -3.84 -7.75 14.15
CA PRO A 96 -2.93 -8.67 13.45
C PRO A 96 -3.61 -9.58 12.43
N LEU A 97 -4.92 -9.81 12.58
CA LEU A 97 -5.72 -10.60 11.65
C LEU A 97 -5.93 -9.89 10.31
N GLU A 98 -5.79 -8.57 10.26
CA GLU A 98 -5.90 -7.77 9.04
C GLU A 98 -4.59 -7.72 8.25
N TRP A 99 -3.48 -8.23 8.81
CA TRP A 99 -2.18 -8.20 8.15
C TRP A 99 -2.15 -9.17 6.99
N LYS A 100 -1.94 -8.63 5.79
CA LYS A 100 -1.83 -9.41 4.57
C LYS A 100 -0.39 -9.91 4.39
N PRO A 101 -0.19 -11.11 3.83
CA PRO A 101 1.13 -11.51 3.36
C PRO A 101 1.58 -10.58 2.23
N PHE A 102 2.87 -10.64 1.91
CA PHE A 102 3.39 -9.93 0.74
C PHE A 102 2.74 -10.48 -0.54
N TYR A 103 2.55 -9.61 -1.54
CA TYR A 103 1.90 -9.98 -2.79
C TYR A 103 2.82 -10.78 -3.72
N THR A 104 2.23 -11.48 -4.68
CA THR A 104 2.98 -12.26 -5.68
C THR A 104 3.46 -11.40 -6.84
N LYS A 105 4.38 -11.93 -7.65
CA LYS A 105 4.83 -11.28 -8.89
C LYS A 105 3.68 -10.99 -9.85
N GLN A 106 2.70 -11.88 -9.95
CA GLN A 106 1.54 -11.65 -10.81
C GLN A 106 0.72 -10.44 -10.36
N VAL A 107 0.47 -10.33 -9.07
CA VAL A 107 -0.26 -9.20 -8.47
C VAL A 107 0.49 -7.89 -8.67
N MET A 108 1.81 -7.90 -8.49
CA MET A 108 2.68 -6.76 -8.79
C MET A 108 2.51 -6.30 -10.25
N GLU A 109 2.62 -7.22 -11.22
CA GLU A 109 2.50 -6.88 -12.65
C GLU A 109 1.13 -6.29 -12.99
N GLN A 110 0.06 -6.88 -12.45
CA GLN A 110 -1.30 -6.37 -12.64
C GLN A 110 -1.47 -4.97 -12.04
N ALA A 111 -0.88 -4.71 -10.87
CA ALA A 111 -0.92 -3.39 -10.24
C ALA A 111 -0.14 -2.35 -11.05
N LEU A 112 1.06 -2.69 -11.52
CA LEU A 112 1.88 -1.79 -12.35
C LEU A 112 1.22 -1.49 -13.70
N ALA A 113 0.51 -2.45 -14.29
CA ALA A 113 -0.24 -2.25 -15.53
C ALA A 113 -1.39 -1.23 -15.40
N ARG A 114 -1.83 -0.90 -14.18
CA ARG A 114 -2.84 0.15 -13.93
C ARG A 114 -2.26 1.56 -13.90
N ILE A 115 -0.93 1.71 -13.93
CA ILE A 115 -0.28 3.00 -13.83
C ILE A 115 -0.29 3.69 -15.19
N THR A 116 -0.83 4.90 -15.22
CA THR A 116 -0.67 5.84 -16.33
C THR A 116 0.56 6.68 -16.06
N THR A 117 1.57 6.58 -16.93
CA THR A 117 2.81 7.33 -16.76
C THR A 117 2.63 8.78 -17.20
N VAL A 118 3.18 9.70 -16.40
CA VAL A 118 3.07 11.15 -16.63
C VAL A 118 4.46 11.77 -16.62
N ALA A 119 4.69 12.69 -17.56
CA ALA A 119 5.93 13.44 -17.60
C ALA A 119 5.90 14.62 -16.61
N PHE A 120 7.08 15.09 -16.26
CA PHE A 120 7.25 16.28 -15.46
C PHE A 120 6.65 17.51 -16.15
N ASN A 121 5.94 18.35 -15.39
CA ASN A 121 5.24 19.53 -15.88
C ASN A 121 4.17 19.25 -16.97
N GLN A 122 3.76 17.99 -17.15
CA GLN A 122 2.64 17.64 -18.02
C GLN A 122 1.33 17.97 -17.30
N ALA A 123 0.49 18.80 -17.91
CA ALA A 123 -0.86 19.04 -17.40
C ALA A 123 -1.70 17.77 -17.55
N VAL A 124 -2.11 17.19 -16.42
CA VAL A 124 -3.04 16.06 -16.40
C VAL A 124 -4.43 16.61 -16.09
N VAL A 125 -5.31 16.59 -17.08
CA VAL A 125 -6.72 16.97 -16.91
C VAL A 125 -7.51 15.70 -16.67
N SER A 126 -7.90 15.45 -15.41
CA SER A 126 -8.82 14.36 -15.11
C SER A 126 -10.25 14.84 -15.30
N THR A 127 -11.02 14.15 -16.15
CA THR A 127 -12.45 14.44 -16.36
C THR A 127 -13.29 14.22 -15.10
N SER A 128 -12.78 13.48 -14.11
CA SER A 128 -13.45 13.26 -12.82
C SER A 128 -13.37 14.45 -11.85
N PHE A 129 -12.43 15.38 -12.05
CA PHE A 129 -12.12 16.43 -11.07
C PHE A 129 -12.70 17.82 -11.39
N GLY A 130 -13.60 17.94 -12.37
CA GLY A 130 -14.17 19.22 -12.77
C GLY A 130 -13.10 20.19 -13.28
N ASN A 131 -12.49 19.90 -14.44
CA ASN A 131 -11.49 20.74 -15.13
C ASN A 131 -10.25 21.17 -14.32
N ASN A 132 -10.00 20.60 -13.14
CA ASN A 132 -8.77 20.88 -12.39
C ASN A 132 -7.59 20.11 -13.01
N ALA A 133 -6.59 20.86 -13.48
CA ALA A 133 -5.34 20.31 -13.97
C ALA A 133 -4.35 20.14 -12.82
N PHE A 134 -3.69 18.99 -12.74
CA PHE A 134 -2.55 18.77 -11.85
C PHE A 134 -1.25 18.69 -12.66
N TYR A 135 -0.16 19.18 -12.07
CA TYR A 135 1.18 19.20 -12.66
C TYR A 135 2.14 18.39 -11.77
N PRO A 136 2.67 17.25 -12.27
CA PRO A 136 3.73 16.53 -11.59
C PRO A 136 4.97 17.43 -11.44
N ILE A 137 5.32 17.74 -10.17
CA ILE A 137 6.35 18.65 -9.59
C ILE A 137 5.78 19.81 -8.77
N THR A 138 4.57 20.33 -9.04
CA THR A 138 4.05 21.46 -8.24
C THR A 138 3.57 21.05 -6.86
N VAL A 139 3.37 19.74 -6.62
CA VAL A 139 2.98 19.23 -5.31
C VAL A 139 4.01 18.23 -4.81
N LEU A 140 4.90 18.70 -3.94
CA LEU A 140 5.65 17.85 -3.02
C LEU A 140 4.63 17.12 -2.14
N PHE A 141 4.43 15.82 -2.36
CA PHE A 141 3.81 14.95 -1.36
C PHE A 141 4.95 14.20 -0.65
N LEU A 142 5.07 14.46 0.67
CA LEU A 142 5.97 13.81 1.62
C LEU A 142 5.87 12.28 1.55
#